data_AF-A0A6A0IK68-F1
#
_entry.id   AF-A0A6A0IK68-F1
#
_cell.length_a   1.000
_cell.length_b   1.000
_cell.length_c   1.000
_cell.angle_alpha   90.00
_cell.angle_beta   90.00
_cell.angle_gamma   90.00
#
_symmetry.space_group_name_H-M   'P 1'
#
loop_
_entity.id
_entity.type
_entity.pdbx_description
1 polymer ?
#
loop_
_entity_poly.entity_id
_entity_poly.type
_entity_poly.pdbx_seq_one_letter_code
_entity_poly.pdbx_strand_id
1 'polypeptide(L)'
;MDSSDSFFPDKSCGKLRRDDFCRLLDRATDDRGEEVPHAGRGGPARRGLRDHRDPLGPRGEAAVPGDPRRAQALRPGRGGGPPQGSPRAAGGAPPRGSPPSVRPATADGPAPGRRRGGEERRVSRPSRTFAPILLAAALFVTGRSAAGPTDDDCLACHDDPALAREDGRALKLDRTALAASVHGEAGLSCVDCHADLSSATEFPHEARLAPAACEACHDQPGAERARSVHAKPGKDGRPAATCEDCHGAHDVRRGKDPASRTNHFNVAATCLGCHSDARRFAGRPGENGLAPANFEDSIHGRALEKAGLSVAPNCADCHHPHDVRRASDPESPVHRTAIPSTCGKCHEKILGHYSEGVHGTAMAKGNPKAPVCADCHSAHEIRQVDAAAWKVSVVRECGTCHEASLSTYRDTYHGQVTALGYARVATCADCHDSHRIFPEKDPRSAVSAERRLETCRKCHPSATAGFAQYDPHADPKNRRRNPVLSFTSQFMKLLLGFVFAFFGVHTLLWLPRSAVERRRMAARRRGAPPSAPGPEAPRKEEGR
;
A
#
# COMPACT_ATOMS: atom_id res chain seq x y z
N MET A 1 -13.36 31.06 40.47
CA MET A 1 -12.82 31.71 41.67
C MET A 1 -11.92 30.68 42.33
N ASP A 2 -10.65 30.87 42.59
CA ASP A 2 -9.55 31.68 42.07
C ASP A 2 -8.29 31.07 42.73
N SER A 3 -7.08 31.44 42.30
CA SER A 3 -5.74 31.13 42.87
C SER A 3 -5.19 29.69 42.69
N SER A 4 -3.94 29.45 42.28
CA SER A 4 -2.82 30.34 41.89
C SER A 4 -1.67 29.51 41.27
N ASP A 5 -1.09 30.08 40.20
CA ASP A 5 0.22 29.87 39.54
C ASP A 5 1.39 29.40 40.46
N SER A 6 2.48 28.75 40.04
CA SER A 6 3.35 28.94 38.86
C SER A 6 4.53 27.95 38.90
N PHE A 7 5.02 27.46 37.74
CA PHE A 7 6.46 27.39 37.41
C PHE A 7 6.64 26.95 35.94
N PHE A 8 7.17 27.81 35.07
CA PHE A 8 8.13 27.57 33.95
C PHE A 8 8.13 28.79 32.98
N PRO A 9 9.30 29.30 32.56
CA PRO A 9 9.41 30.56 31.80
C PRO A 9 9.34 30.40 30.26
N ASP A 10 8.57 31.30 29.62
CA ASP A 10 8.91 32.23 28.48
C ASP A 10 9.92 31.77 27.39
N LYS A 11 9.82 31.98 26.07
CA LYS A 11 8.99 32.68 25.03
C LYS A 11 9.28 31.89 23.73
N SER A 12 8.40 31.59 22.79
CA SER A 12 7.71 32.52 21.88
C SER A 12 6.87 31.69 20.89
N CYS A 13 5.55 31.66 21.06
CA CYS A 13 4.62 31.32 19.99
C CYS A 13 3.26 31.89 20.38
N GLY A 14 2.75 32.85 19.60
CA GLY A 14 1.51 33.55 19.89
C GLY A 14 0.34 32.58 19.99
N LYS A 15 -0.38 32.60 21.11
CA LYS A 15 -1.60 31.83 21.33
C LYS A 15 -2.71 32.34 20.40
N LEU A 16 -2.97 31.63 19.30
CA LEU A 16 -4.25 31.71 18.61
C LEU A 16 -5.33 31.17 19.55
N ARG A 17 -6.38 31.96 19.79
CA ARG A 17 -7.53 31.49 20.57
C ARG A 17 -8.27 30.44 19.74
N ARG A 18 -8.88 29.47 20.42
CA ARG A 18 -9.61 28.34 19.80
C ARG A 18 -10.66 28.79 18.78
N ASP A 19 -11.22 29.98 18.97
CA ASP A 19 -12.23 30.56 18.09
C ASP A 19 -11.63 31.09 16.77
N ASP A 20 -10.36 31.49 16.77
CA ASP A 20 -9.65 31.93 15.55
C ASP A 20 -9.21 30.75 14.69
N PHE A 21 -8.92 29.59 15.30
CA PHE A 21 -8.63 28.34 14.59
C PHE A 21 -9.87 27.81 13.85
N CYS A 22 -11.06 27.91 14.46
CA CYS A 22 -12.31 27.53 13.81
C CYS A 22 -12.65 28.45 12.62
N ARG A 23 -12.41 29.76 12.74
CA ARG A 23 -12.63 30.71 11.63
C ARG A 23 -11.65 30.53 10.46
N LEU A 24 -10.45 30.02 10.73
CA LEU A 24 -9.45 29.70 9.69
C LEU A 24 -9.83 28.43 8.92
N LEU A 25 -10.47 27.45 9.57
CA LEU A 25 -10.98 26.24 8.93
C LEU A 25 -12.24 26.50 8.08
N ASP A 26 -13.13 27.39 8.53
CA ASP A 26 -14.31 27.76 7.73
C ASP A 26 -13.95 28.54 6.46
N ARG A 27 -12.91 29.39 6.49
CA ARG A 27 -12.40 30.07 5.28
C ARG A 27 -11.69 29.14 4.29
N ALA A 28 -11.17 28.00 4.74
CA ALA A 28 -10.50 27.04 3.87
C ALA A 28 -11.48 26.06 3.19
N THR A 29 -12.78 26.10 3.54
CA THR A 29 -13.79 25.18 3.01
C THR A 29 -14.86 25.84 2.13
N ASP A 30 -14.80 27.17 1.95
CA ASP A 30 -15.67 27.90 1.03
C ASP A 30 -14.94 28.16 -0.30
N ASP A 31 -14.76 27.09 -1.08
CA ASP A 31 -14.42 27.20 -2.49
C ASP A 31 -15.52 26.48 -3.29
N ARG A 32 -16.67 27.17 -3.38
CA ARG A 32 -17.75 26.85 -4.31
C ARG A 32 -17.98 28.02 -5.25
N GLY A 33 -17.57 27.80 -6.49
CA GLY A 33 -18.33 28.18 -7.68
C GLY A 33 -18.43 29.67 -7.95
N GLU A 34 -17.49 30.19 -8.75
CA GLU A 34 -17.68 31.46 -9.43
C GLU A 34 -18.03 31.20 -10.91
N GLU A 35 -19.27 31.57 -11.25
CA GLU A 35 -19.83 31.61 -12.59
C GLU A 35 -19.07 32.65 -13.43
N VAL A 36 -18.66 32.28 -14.65
CA VAL A 36 -18.06 33.22 -15.61
C VAL A 36 -19.18 33.88 -16.42
N PRO A 37 -19.38 35.21 -16.37
CA PRO A 37 -20.37 35.86 -17.21
C PRO A 37 -19.80 36.16 -18.60
N HIS A 38 -20.58 35.81 -19.63
CA HIS A 38 -20.39 36.27 -21.01
C HIS A 38 -20.84 37.72 -21.19
N ALA A 39 -19.92 38.58 -21.61
CA ALA A 39 -20.14 39.80 -22.43
C ALA A 39 -18.77 40.16 -23.03
N GLY A 40 -18.56 40.57 -24.28
CA GLY A 40 -19.40 41.26 -25.24
C GLY A 40 -18.65 42.51 -25.73
N ARG A 41 -17.93 42.37 -26.86
CA ARG A 41 -17.41 43.40 -27.80
C ARG A 41 -16.37 44.43 -27.34
N GLY A 42 -15.31 44.57 -28.16
CA GLY A 42 -14.53 45.81 -28.32
C GLY A 42 -13.04 45.60 -28.63
N GLY A 43 -12.67 45.52 -29.92
CA GLY A 43 -11.28 45.79 -30.35
C GLY A 43 -10.94 47.30 -30.27
N PRO A 44 -9.72 47.77 -30.64
CA PRO A 44 -9.02 47.32 -31.85
C PRO A 44 -7.46 47.28 -31.86
N ALA A 45 -6.95 46.51 -32.83
CA ALA A 45 -5.88 46.81 -33.79
C ALA A 45 -4.38 46.49 -33.55
N ARG A 46 -3.83 45.92 -34.65
CA ARG A 46 -2.44 45.83 -35.16
C ARG A 46 -1.61 44.65 -34.63
N ARG A 47 -0.84 43.86 -35.41
CA ARG A 47 -0.38 43.84 -36.82
C ARG A 47 0.17 42.40 -37.01
N GLY A 48 -0.38 41.54 -37.86
CA GLY A 48 0.13 41.26 -39.21
C GLY A 48 1.17 40.13 -39.26
N LEU A 49 0.82 38.93 -39.77
CA LEU A 49 1.61 38.19 -40.78
C LEU A 49 0.89 36.92 -41.33
N ARG A 50 0.53 37.03 -42.61
CA ARG A 50 0.50 36.07 -43.74
C ARG A 50 -0.18 34.69 -43.67
N ASP A 51 -0.91 34.48 -44.77
CA ASP A 51 -1.72 33.35 -45.24
C ASP A 51 -0.99 32.00 -45.38
N HIS A 52 -1.73 30.92 -45.08
CA HIS A 52 -1.89 29.76 -45.98
C HIS A 52 -3.24 29.05 -45.72
N ARG A 53 -4.14 29.09 -46.71
CA ARG A 53 -5.28 28.17 -46.99
C ARG A 53 -4.75 26.75 -47.24
N ASP A 54 -5.36 25.58 -47.00
CA ASP A 54 -6.70 25.00 -46.70
C ASP A 54 -6.42 23.52 -46.22
N PRO A 55 -7.37 22.57 -46.05
CA PRO A 55 -8.62 22.56 -45.29
C PRO A 55 -8.69 21.42 -44.24
N LEU A 56 -9.77 21.45 -43.46
CA LEU A 56 -10.10 20.61 -42.30
C LEU A 56 -10.32 19.11 -42.60
N GLY A 57 -9.73 18.25 -41.78
CA GLY A 57 -10.09 16.85 -41.56
C GLY A 57 -10.31 16.56 -40.06
N PRO A 58 -11.15 15.58 -39.67
CA PRO A 58 -11.64 15.43 -38.31
C PRO A 58 -10.55 14.96 -37.35
N ARG A 59 -10.36 15.68 -36.25
CA ARG A 59 -9.41 15.33 -35.18
C ARG A 59 -9.96 14.18 -34.35
N GLY A 60 -9.18 13.10 -34.30
CA GLY A 60 -9.41 11.93 -33.46
C GLY A 60 -9.20 12.21 -31.97
N GLU A 61 -9.84 11.37 -31.19
CA GLU A 61 -9.81 11.29 -29.73
C GLU A 61 -8.39 11.09 -29.20
N ALA A 62 -8.04 11.87 -28.18
CA ALA A 62 -6.80 11.70 -27.43
C ALA A 62 -6.93 10.49 -26.50
N ALA A 63 -6.10 9.48 -26.72
CA ALA A 63 -5.98 8.29 -25.89
C ALA A 63 -5.20 8.58 -24.59
N VAL A 64 -5.80 8.18 -23.46
CA VAL A 64 -5.17 8.09 -22.13
C VAL A 64 -4.22 6.87 -22.12
N PRO A 65 -3.01 6.95 -21.52
CA PRO A 65 -2.07 5.83 -21.53
C PRO A 65 -2.56 4.65 -20.68
N GLY A 66 -2.55 3.46 -21.28
CA GLY A 66 -2.97 2.20 -20.66
C GLY A 66 -1.87 1.49 -19.88
N ASP A 67 -2.29 0.83 -18.80
CA ASP A 67 -1.58 -0.09 -17.89
C ASP A 67 -0.99 -1.32 -18.61
N PRO A 68 0.28 -1.74 -18.34
CA PRO A 68 0.99 -2.81 -19.03
C PRO A 68 0.60 -4.24 -18.62
N ARG A 69 -0.65 -4.51 -18.25
CA ARG A 69 -1.13 -5.89 -17.95
C ARG A 69 -1.91 -6.57 -19.07
N ARG A 70 -1.77 -6.12 -20.31
CA ARG A 70 -2.49 -6.71 -21.46
C ARG A 70 -1.58 -7.03 -22.63
N ALA A 71 -0.71 -8.03 -22.46
CA ALA A 71 -0.05 -8.69 -23.57
C ALA A 71 0.12 -10.18 -23.26
N GLN A 72 -0.80 -11.00 -23.79
CA GLN A 72 -0.57 -12.34 -24.36
C GLN A 72 -1.89 -13.14 -24.39
N ALA A 73 -2.61 -13.07 -25.51
CA ALA A 73 -3.48 -14.14 -25.97
C ALA A 73 -3.89 -13.88 -27.43
N LEU A 74 -3.11 -14.39 -28.39
CA LEU A 74 -3.59 -14.64 -29.76
C LEU A 74 -3.05 -16.00 -30.23
N ARG A 75 -4.00 -16.90 -30.56
CA ARG A 75 -3.82 -18.21 -31.23
C ARG A 75 -3.44 -18.03 -32.72
N PRO A 76 -2.97 -19.07 -33.42
CA PRO A 76 -3.85 -20.08 -34.09
C PRO A 76 -3.25 -21.51 -33.96
N GLY A 77 -3.84 -22.66 -34.32
CA GLY A 77 -5.10 -23.10 -34.92
C GLY A 77 -5.01 -24.62 -35.20
N ARG A 78 -6.15 -25.33 -35.14
CA ARG A 78 -6.54 -26.66 -35.70
C ARG A 78 -5.67 -27.93 -35.52
N GLY A 79 -6.32 -29.00 -35.02
CA GLY A 79 -6.14 -30.37 -35.51
C GLY A 79 -6.25 -31.50 -34.47
N GLY A 80 -7.25 -32.39 -34.61
CA GLY A 80 -7.10 -33.84 -34.33
C GLY A 80 -7.60 -34.43 -33.00
N GLY A 81 -8.70 -35.21 -33.07
CA GLY A 81 -8.85 -36.53 -32.40
C GLY A 81 -9.22 -36.61 -30.91
N PRO A 82 -10.16 -37.49 -30.50
CA PRO A 82 -10.47 -37.74 -29.09
C PRO A 82 -9.57 -38.85 -28.51
N PRO A 83 -9.22 -38.83 -27.21
CA PRO A 83 -8.67 -40.00 -26.57
C PRO A 83 -9.68 -40.69 -25.64
N GLN A 84 -9.43 -41.98 -25.53
CA GLN A 84 -10.24 -43.04 -24.98
C GLN A 84 -10.04 -43.21 -23.47
N GLY A 85 -11.07 -43.80 -22.84
CA GLY A 85 -11.08 -44.71 -21.69
C GLY A 85 -9.90 -44.87 -20.72
N SER A 86 -10.28 -44.78 -19.43
CA SER A 86 -9.95 -45.71 -18.31
C SER A 86 -8.70 -45.44 -17.45
N PRO A 87 -8.62 -45.95 -16.19
CA PRO A 87 -9.66 -46.43 -15.27
C PRO A 87 -9.59 -45.83 -13.84
N ARG A 88 -10.60 -46.18 -13.04
CA ARG A 88 -10.68 -46.03 -11.58
C ARG A 88 -9.47 -46.61 -10.85
N ALA A 89 -9.03 -45.94 -9.79
CA ALA A 89 -8.31 -46.58 -8.68
C ALA A 89 -8.81 -46.00 -7.34
N ALA A 90 -9.18 -46.90 -6.45
CA ALA A 90 -9.59 -46.68 -5.07
C ALA A 90 -8.38 -46.77 -4.13
N GLY A 91 -8.56 -46.26 -2.91
CA GLY A 91 -7.62 -46.36 -1.78
C GLY A 91 -7.22 -44.96 -1.32
N GLY A 92 -7.28 -44.57 -0.05
CA GLY A 92 -7.54 -45.24 1.21
C GLY A 92 -7.08 -44.24 2.26
N ALA A 93 -7.96 -43.79 3.14
CA ALA A 93 -7.64 -42.81 4.18
C ALA A 93 -6.95 -43.47 5.39
N PRO A 94 -5.97 -42.82 6.02
CA PRO A 94 -5.62 -43.10 7.41
C PRO A 94 -6.11 -41.98 8.37
N PRO A 95 -6.17 -42.28 9.69
CA PRO A 95 -7.12 -41.64 10.60
C PRO A 95 -6.63 -40.36 11.29
N ARG A 96 -7.62 -39.72 11.91
CA ARG A 96 -7.63 -38.47 12.66
C ARG A 96 -6.71 -38.50 13.87
N GLY A 97 -5.86 -37.47 14.00
CA GLY A 97 -5.25 -37.06 15.26
C GLY A 97 -5.81 -35.70 15.69
N SER A 98 -6.44 -35.65 16.85
CA SER A 98 -6.92 -34.42 17.48
C SER A 98 -5.74 -33.60 18.05
N PRO A 99 -5.66 -32.28 17.84
CA PRO A 99 -4.84 -31.42 18.68
C PRO A 99 -5.62 -30.96 19.94
N PRO A 100 -4.93 -30.72 21.06
CA PRO A 100 -5.55 -30.44 22.35
C PRO A 100 -6.13 -29.02 22.45
N SER A 101 -7.18 -28.93 23.28
CA SER A 101 -7.91 -27.74 23.67
C SER A 101 -7.06 -26.70 24.39
N VAL A 102 -7.16 -25.45 23.92
CA VAL A 102 -6.68 -24.23 24.60
C VAL A 102 -7.54 -23.96 25.85
N ARG A 103 -6.91 -23.64 26.99
CA ARG A 103 -7.54 -22.94 28.12
C ARG A 103 -6.95 -21.52 28.24
N PRO A 104 -7.74 -20.51 28.63
CA PRO A 104 -7.32 -19.12 28.63
C PRO A 104 -6.54 -18.77 29.90
N ALA A 105 -5.46 -18.00 29.74
CA ALA A 105 -4.76 -17.36 30.85
C ALA A 105 -5.46 -16.05 31.20
N THR A 106 -5.98 -15.96 32.42
CA THR A 106 -6.52 -14.74 33.02
C THR A 106 -5.39 -13.94 33.66
N ALA A 107 -5.49 -12.62 33.49
CA ALA A 107 -4.66 -11.62 34.14
C ALA A 107 -4.98 -11.51 35.64
N ASP A 108 -3.96 -11.29 36.47
CA ASP A 108 -4.09 -10.60 37.76
C ASP A 108 -2.75 -9.91 38.12
N GLY A 109 -2.87 -8.67 38.60
CA GLY A 109 -1.76 -7.76 38.92
C GLY A 109 -1.10 -8.00 40.30
N PRO A 110 -0.12 -7.16 40.69
CA PRO A 110 0.83 -7.44 41.76
C PRO A 110 0.53 -6.71 43.09
N ALA A 111 0.93 -7.31 44.23
CA ALA A 111 1.42 -6.67 45.49
C ALA A 111 1.53 -7.73 46.64
N PRO A 112 2.08 -7.42 47.84
CA PRO A 112 3.47 -7.05 48.13
C PRO A 112 4.10 -7.85 49.32
N GLY A 113 5.44 -7.80 49.41
CA GLY A 113 6.25 -7.72 50.65
C GLY A 113 6.14 -8.78 51.76
N ARG A 114 7.24 -9.51 52.03
CA ARG A 114 7.62 -9.86 53.40
C ARG A 114 9.12 -10.14 53.59
N ARG A 115 9.72 -9.42 54.54
CA ARG A 115 11.04 -9.64 55.14
C ARG A 115 11.02 -10.86 56.08
N ARG A 116 12.17 -11.55 56.19
CA ARG A 116 12.78 -12.17 57.41
C ARG A 116 14.07 -12.87 56.93
N GLY A 117 15.26 -12.49 57.42
CA GLY A 117 15.90 -13.06 58.63
C GLY A 117 16.39 -14.47 58.30
N GLY A 118 17.67 -14.75 58.05
CA GLY A 118 18.82 -14.55 58.93
C GLY A 118 19.03 -15.84 59.73
N GLU A 119 19.99 -16.68 59.34
CA GLU A 119 20.61 -17.63 60.28
C GLU A 119 22.00 -18.06 59.78
N GLU A 120 22.98 -17.81 60.64
CA GLU A 120 24.40 -18.14 60.50
C GLU A 120 24.62 -19.64 60.74
N ARG A 121 25.60 -20.25 60.04
CA ARG A 121 26.23 -21.49 60.51
C ARG A 121 27.73 -21.32 60.61
N ARG A 122 28.22 -21.65 61.80
CA ARG A 122 29.53 -21.38 62.36
C ARG A 122 30.33 -22.69 62.42
N VAL A 123 31.67 -22.55 62.38
CA VAL A 123 32.73 -23.45 62.88
C VAL A 123 32.99 -24.69 62.02
N SER A 124 34.19 -24.88 61.47
CA SER A 124 35.33 -25.44 62.23
C SER A 124 36.70 -25.12 61.61
N ARG A 125 37.64 -24.67 62.46
CA ARG A 125 39.09 -24.61 62.23
C ARG A 125 39.74 -25.97 62.58
N PRO A 126 40.91 -26.28 62.03
CA PRO A 126 42.13 -26.28 62.87
C PRO A 126 43.33 -25.69 62.11
N SER A 127 44.14 -24.80 62.68
CA SER A 127 45.27 -24.97 63.62
C SER A 127 46.59 -24.68 62.88
N ARG A 128 47.44 -23.91 63.57
CA ARG A 128 48.60 -23.15 63.08
C ARG A 128 49.84 -24.02 62.89
N THR A 129 50.67 -23.70 61.90
CA THR A 129 52.14 -23.77 62.02
C THR A 129 52.78 -22.59 61.28
N PHE A 130 53.62 -21.87 62.00
CA PHE A 130 54.51 -20.81 61.51
C PHE A 130 55.78 -21.46 60.95
N ALA A 131 56.24 -21.01 59.77
CA ALA A 131 57.61 -21.20 59.30
C ALA A 131 58.05 -19.94 58.51
N PRO A 132 59.32 -19.54 58.58
CA PRO A 132 59.76 -18.18 58.29
C PRO A 132 59.94 -17.90 56.79
N ILE A 133 59.63 -16.66 56.42
CA ILE A 133 59.79 -16.09 55.09
C ILE A 133 61.29 -15.95 54.79
N LEU A 134 61.80 -16.78 53.88
CA LEU A 134 63.07 -16.55 53.18
C LEU A 134 62.83 -15.51 52.08
N LEU A 135 63.56 -14.40 52.21
CA LEU A 135 63.64 -13.30 51.27
C LEU A 135 64.34 -13.78 49.98
N ALA A 136 63.57 -14.27 49.01
CA ALA A 136 64.05 -14.49 47.65
C ALA A 136 63.76 -13.22 46.83
N ALA A 137 64.83 -12.48 46.52
CA ALA A 137 64.80 -11.39 45.55
C ALA A 137 64.42 -11.96 44.17
N ALA A 138 63.13 -11.90 43.83
CA ALA A 138 62.67 -12.13 42.48
C ALA A 138 63.08 -10.91 41.64
N LEU A 139 64.02 -11.13 40.72
CA LEU A 139 64.17 -10.26 39.56
C LEU A 139 62.80 -10.18 38.88
N PHE A 140 62.14 -9.03 39.00
CA PHE A 140 61.10 -8.64 38.06
C PHE A 140 61.77 -8.45 36.70
N VAL A 141 61.90 -9.54 35.95
CA VAL A 141 61.93 -9.44 34.50
C VAL A 141 60.56 -8.87 34.15
N THR A 142 60.53 -7.58 33.82
CA THR A 142 59.41 -6.99 33.11
C THR A 142 59.33 -7.70 31.76
N GLY A 143 58.64 -8.84 31.73
CA GLY A 143 58.10 -9.40 30.52
C GLY A 143 57.17 -8.33 29.99
N ARG A 144 57.69 -7.52 29.07
CA ARG A 144 56.92 -6.59 28.27
C ARG A 144 55.99 -7.50 27.49
N SER A 145 54.76 -7.69 27.98
CA SER A 145 53.69 -8.22 27.13
C SER A 145 53.77 -7.38 25.88
N ALA A 146 54.03 -8.00 24.73
CA ALA A 146 53.91 -7.33 23.46
C ALA A 146 52.46 -6.85 23.41
N ALA A 147 52.25 -5.57 23.71
CA ALA A 147 50.95 -4.96 23.54
C ALA A 147 50.61 -5.11 22.05
N GLY A 148 49.39 -5.53 21.76
CA GLY A 148 48.90 -5.56 20.38
C GLY A 148 49.02 -4.19 19.72
N PRO A 149 48.82 -4.13 18.39
CA PRO A 149 48.93 -2.87 17.65
C PRO A 149 47.94 -1.83 18.21
N THR A 150 48.39 -0.59 18.28
CA THR A 150 47.58 0.56 18.68
C THR A 150 46.81 1.13 17.50
N ASP A 151 45.77 1.92 17.76
CA ASP A 151 45.01 2.59 16.69
C ASP A 151 45.91 3.48 15.81
N ASP A 152 46.91 4.14 16.41
CA ASP A 152 47.88 4.96 15.69
C ASP A 152 48.74 4.13 14.73
N ASP A 153 49.05 2.87 15.07
CA ASP A 153 49.77 1.95 14.19
C ASP A 153 48.94 1.60 12.95
N CYS A 154 47.63 1.41 13.10
CA CYS A 154 46.72 1.20 11.96
C CYS A 154 46.57 2.46 11.13
N LEU A 155 46.42 3.61 11.79
CA LEU A 155 46.16 4.90 11.16
C LEU A 155 47.38 5.49 10.46
N ALA A 156 48.59 5.02 10.76
CA ALA A 156 49.81 5.37 10.02
C ALA A 156 49.68 5.11 8.51
N CYS A 157 48.89 4.09 8.13
CA CYS A 157 48.58 3.79 6.74
C CYS A 157 47.13 4.15 6.37
N HIS A 158 46.15 3.84 7.23
CA HIS A 158 44.73 3.98 6.89
C HIS A 158 44.19 5.41 6.88
N ASP A 159 44.96 6.40 7.33
CA ASP A 159 44.58 7.82 7.22
C ASP A 159 44.97 8.45 5.86
N ASP A 160 45.81 7.76 5.07
CA ASP A 160 46.27 8.24 3.78
C ASP A 160 45.14 8.17 2.72
N PRO A 161 44.69 9.30 2.15
CA PRO A 161 43.68 9.31 1.09
C PRO A 161 44.14 8.66 -0.21
N ALA A 162 45.46 8.47 -0.42
CA ALA A 162 46.01 7.78 -1.58
C ALA A 162 46.02 6.26 -1.41
N LEU A 163 45.77 5.73 -0.21
CA LEU A 163 45.76 4.29 0.03
C LEU A 163 44.53 3.65 -0.62
N ALA A 164 44.77 2.69 -1.51
CA ALA A 164 43.74 1.95 -2.21
C ALA A 164 44.11 0.47 -2.36
N ARG A 165 43.09 -0.37 -2.52
CA ARG A 165 43.28 -1.77 -2.95
C ARG A 165 43.77 -1.81 -4.39
N GLU A 166 44.28 -2.98 -4.80
CA GLU A 166 44.68 -3.27 -6.19
C GLU A 166 43.56 -3.02 -7.21
N ASP A 167 42.29 -3.13 -6.79
CA ASP A 167 41.12 -2.84 -7.63
C ASP A 167 40.66 -1.37 -7.64
N GLY A 168 41.45 -0.48 -7.04
CA GLY A 168 41.22 0.96 -7.01
C GLY A 168 40.24 1.45 -5.94
N ARG A 169 39.69 0.56 -5.09
CA ARG A 169 38.85 0.99 -3.96
C ARG A 169 39.69 1.62 -2.86
N ALA A 170 39.33 2.83 -2.45
CA ALA A 170 40.00 3.53 -1.35
C ALA A 170 39.92 2.73 -0.05
N LEU A 171 41.05 2.66 0.66
CA LEU A 171 41.19 2.04 1.99
C LEU A 171 41.28 3.07 3.12
N LYS A 172 41.09 4.36 2.77
CA LYS A 172 41.08 5.46 3.71
C LYS A 172 39.97 5.30 4.74
N LEU A 173 40.34 5.39 6.01
CA LEU A 173 39.44 5.55 7.14
C LEU A 173 39.16 7.03 7.40
N ASP A 174 37.90 7.39 7.58
CA ASP A 174 37.53 8.71 8.08
C ASP A 174 37.53 8.70 9.61
N ARG A 175 38.62 9.21 10.22
CA ARG A 175 38.76 9.29 11.68
C ARG A 175 37.64 10.11 12.34
N THR A 176 37.16 11.15 11.65
CA THR A 176 36.11 12.02 12.20
C THR A 176 34.78 11.29 12.24
N ALA A 177 34.46 10.56 11.16
CA ALA A 177 33.26 9.72 11.12
C ALA A 177 33.32 8.58 12.14
N LEU A 178 34.48 7.92 12.29
CA LEU A 178 34.65 6.85 13.28
C LEU A 178 34.55 7.38 14.71
N ALA A 179 35.21 8.49 15.05
CA ALA A 179 35.12 9.10 16.37
C ALA A 179 33.69 9.54 16.72
N ALA A 180 32.90 9.96 15.71
CA ALA A 180 31.49 10.32 15.87
C ALA A 180 30.52 9.11 15.80
N SER A 181 31.03 7.89 15.55
CA SER A 181 30.22 6.68 15.57
C SER A 181 29.93 6.23 17.00
N VAL A 182 28.93 5.38 17.20
CA VAL A 182 28.60 4.84 18.53
C VAL A 182 29.71 3.99 19.12
N HIS A 183 30.52 3.37 18.27
CA HIS A 183 31.66 2.54 18.66
C HIS A 183 32.89 3.39 19.00
N GLY A 184 33.12 4.48 18.24
CA GLY A 184 34.13 5.48 18.57
C GLY A 184 33.82 6.24 19.87
N GLU A 185 32.56 6.64 20.07
CA GLU A 185 32.09 7.22 21.34
C GLU A 185 32.27 6.28 22.53
N ALA A 186 32.12 4.96 22.30
CA ALA A 186 32.36 3.93 23.32
C ALA A 186 33.84 3.68 23.60
N GLY A 187 34.74 4.26 22.81
CA GLY A 187 36.19 4.10 22.96
C GLY A 187 36.70 2.74 22.49
N LEU A 188 36.02 2.09 21.53
CA LEU A 188 36.52 0.85 20.93
C LEU A 188 37.73 1.13 20.03
N SER A 189 38.77 0.32 20.21
CA SER A 189 39.98 0.31 19.39
C SER A 189 39.76 -0.48 18.09
N CYS A 190 40.67 -0.31 17.12
CA CYS A 190 40.59 -0.99 15.83
C CYS A 190 40.55 -2.53 15.99
N VAL A 191 41.35 -3.07 16.91
CA VAL A 191 41.47 -4.52 17.14
C VAL A 191 40.30 -5.13 17.91
N ASP A 192 39.44 -4.31 18.53
CA ASP A 192 38.22 -4.81 19.18
C ASP A 192 37.21 -5.32 18.14
N CYS A 193 37.22 -4.75 16.93
CA CYS A 193 36.42 -5.21 15.80
C CYS A 193 37.22 -6.11 14.84
N HIS A 194 38.49 -5.77 14.60
CA HIS A 194 39.44 -6.55 13.81
C HIS A 194 40.29 -7.47 14.70
N ALA A 195 39.62 -8.40 15.38
CA ALA A 195 40.24 -9.27 16.38
C ALA A 195 41.36 -10.15 15.81
N ASP A 196 41.35 -10.43 14.50
CA ASP A 196 42.41 -11.13 13.78
C ASP A 196 43.75 -10.37 13.77
N LEU A 197 43.71 -9.05 14.00
CA LEU A 197 44.89 -8.20 14.11
C LEU A 197 45.36 -7.96 15.56
N SER A 198 44.64 -8.44 16.57
CA SER A 198 44.97 -8.20 17.98
C SER A 198 46.38 -8.65 18.40
N SER A 199 46.91 -9.66 17.71
CA SER A 199 48.28 -10.18 17.91
C SER A 199 49.20 -9.93 16.71
N ALA A 200 48.79 -9.12 15.74
CA ALA A 200 49.60 -8.83 14.57
C ALA A 200 50.82 -7.98 14.97
N THR A 201 52.00 -8.41 14.55
CA THR A 201 53.27 -7.73 14.82
C THR A 201 54.01 -7.31 13.55
N GLU A 202 53.51 -7.75 12.39
CA GLU A 202 54.06 -7.43 11.07
C GLU A 202 53.01 -6.67 10.25
N PHE A 203 53.42 -5.51 9.73
CA PHE A 203 52.64 -4.67 8.83
C PHE A 203 53.47 -4.30 7.59
N PRO A 204 52.87 -4.14 6.40
CA PRO A 204 51.43 -4.18 6.11
C PRO A 204 50.81 -5.57 6.28
N HIS A 205 49.60 -5.64 6.81
CA HIS A 205 48.87 -6.89 7.01
C HIS A 205 48.38 -7.46 5.67
N GLU A 206 47.98 -8.73 5.65
CA GLU A 206 47.42 -9.36 4.44
C GLU A 206 46.21 -8.58 3.90
N ALA A 207 46.02 -8.61 2.58
CA ALA A 207 45.02 -7.80 1.88
C ALA A 207 43.56 -8.15 2.26
N ARG A 208 43.31 -9.33 2.83
CA ARG A 208 41.99 -9.81 3.19
C ARG A 208 41.90 -10.17 4.67
N LEU A 209 41.38 -9.23 5.44
CA LEU A 209 41.00 -9.44 6.83
C LEU A 209 39.70 -10.21 6.94
N ALA A 210 39.50 -10.84 8.11
CA ALA A 210 38.19 -11.35 8.47
C ALA A 210 37.18 -10.18 8.63
N PRO A 211 35.90 -10.35 8.23
CA PRO A 211 34.88 -9.37 8.53
C PRO A 211 34.68 -9.19 10.04
N ALA A 212 34.33 -7.98 10.49
CA ALA A 212 34.05 -7.71 11.88
C ALA A 212 32.84 -8.53 12.38
N ALA A 213 33.03 -9.28 13.46
CA ALA A 213 32.01 -10.14 14.06
C ALA A 213 31.09 -9.33 14.99
N CYS A 214 30.18 -8.54 14.39
CA CYS A 214 29.25 -7.66 15.12
C CYS A 214 28.44 -8.44 16.18
N GLU A 215 28.06 -9.68 15.87
CA GLU A 215 27.29 -10.59 16.71
C GLU A 215 28.04 -11.08 17.95
N ALA A 216 29.36 -10.86 18.06
CA ALA A 216 30.10 -11.17 19.28
C ALA A 216 29.75 -10.24 20.45
N CYS A 217 29.21 -9.05 20.13
CA CYS A 217 28.67 -8.09 21.11
C CYS A 217 27.17 -7.82 20.93
N HIS A 218 26.63 -8.08 19.73
CA HIS A 218 25.21 -7.90 19.39
C HIS A 218 24.50 -9.23 19.15
N ASP A 219 24.54 -10.11 20.15
CA ASP A 219 24.02 -11.48 20.08
C ASP A 219 22.57 -11.56 19.58
N GLN A 220 21.67 -10.74 20.14
CA GLN A 220 20.25 -10.80 19.80
C GLN A 220 19.98 -10.36 18.34
N PRO A 221 20.41 -9.16 17.88
CA PRO A 221 20.32 -8.79 16.46
C PRO A 221 20.97 -9.81 15.52
N GLY A 222 22.11 -10.40 15.91
CA GLY A 222 22.77 -11.46 15.15
C GLY A 222 21.90 -12.71 14.99
N ALA A 223 21.29 -13.17 16.10
CA ALA A 223 20.39 -14.32 16.11
C ALA A 223 19.08 -14.06 15.33
N GLU A 224 18.56 -12.82 15.35
CA GLU A 224 17.42 -12.39 14.55
C GLU A 224 17.75 -12.39 13.05
N ARG A 225 18.87 -11.76 12.66
CA ARG A 225 19.33 -11.74 11.26
C ARG A 225 19.54 -13.14 10.72
N ALA A 226 20.10 -14.06 11.50
CA ALA A 226 20.33 -15.44 11.06
C ALA A 226 19.06 -16.15 10.56
N ARG A 227 17.86 -15.74 11.02
CA ARG A 227 16.56 -16.27 10.55
C ARG A 227 15.99 -15.52 9.35
N SER A 228 16.44 -14.29 9.12
CA SER A 228 16.01 -13.45 8.00
C SER A 228 16.39 -14.02 6.64
N VAL A 229 15.62 -13.66 5.62
CA VAL A 229 15.95 -13.90 4.21
C VAL A 229 17.23 -13.19 3.77
N HIS A 230 17.66 -12.16 4.49
CA HIS A 230 18.87 -11.39 4.21
C HIS A 230 20.16 -12.03 4.72
N ALA A 231 20.09 -12.99 5.65
CA ALA A 231 21.28 -13.70 6.13
C ALA A 231 21.81 -14.77 5.17
N LYS A 232 20.99 -15.21 4.21
CA LYS A 232 21.35 -16.29 3.29
C LYS A 232 21.67 -15.71 1.92
N PRO A 233 22.74 -16.20 1.25
CA PRO A 233 22.97 -15.90 -0.15
C PRO A 233 21.74 -16.25 -0.97
N GLY A 234 21.47 -15.48 -2.02
CA GLY A 234 20.41 -15.85 -2.95
C GLY A 234 20.77 -17.13 -3.71
N LYS A 235 19.75 -17.84 -4.21
CA LYS A 235 19.93 -19.06 -5.02
C LYS A 235 20.75 -18.83 -6.31
N ASP A 236 20.88 -17.57 -6.70
CA ASP A 236 21.63 -17.02 -7.81
C ASP A 236 23.09 -16.65 -7.45
N GLY A 237 23.56 -17.00 -6.25
CA GLY A 237 24.93 -16.72 -5.80
C GLY A 237 25.16 -15.28 -5.34
N ARG A 238 24.11 -14.43 -5.30
CA ARG A 238 24.22 -13.07 -4.75
C ARG A 238 24.55 -13.13 -3.25
N PRO A 239 25.43 -12.26 -2.75
CA PRO A 239 25.84 -12.26 -1.35
C PRO A 239 24.64 -11.94 -0.44
N ALA A 240 24.70 -12.47 0.78
CA ALA A 240 23.81 -12.08 1.86
C ALA A 240 24.07 -10.63 2.26
N ALA A 241 23.03 -9.90 2.68
CA ALA A 241 23.21 -8.54 3.19
C ALA A 241 23.76 -8.58 4.62
N THR A 242 24.88 -7.91 4.83
CA THR A 242 25.63 -7.82 6.08
C THR A 242 25.07 -6.74 7.02
N CYS A 243 25.58 -6.66 8.25
CA CYS A 243 25.21 -5.60 9.19
C CYS A 243 25.57 -4.21 8.64
N GLU A 244 26.72 -4.12 7.95
CA GLU A 244 27.28 -2.89 7.39
C GLU A 244 26.43 -2.31 6.27
N ASP A 245 25.75 -3.16 5.49
CA ASP A 245 24.86 -2.74 4.41
C ASP A 245 23.70 -1.86 4.92
N CYS A 246 23.26 -2.08 6.16
CA CYS A 246 22.15 -1.34 6.77
C CYS A 246 22.61 -0.28 7.78
N HIS A 247 23.63 -0.58 8.59
CA HIS A 247 24.06 0.31 9.69
C HIS A 247 25.24 1.22 9.32
N GLY A 248 26.00 0.89 8.27
CA GLY A 248 27.33 1.45 8.05
C GLY A 248 28.42 0.59 8.68
N ALA A 249 29.69 0.88 8.35
CA ALA A 249 30.83 0.13 8.84
C ALA A 249 31.54 0.93 9.95
N HIS A 250 32.44 1.82 9.58
CA HIS A 250 33.14 2.72 10.52
C HIS A 250 32.35 3.99 10.87
N ASP A 251 31.11 4.13 10.38
CA ASP A 251 30.26 5.32 10.54
C ASP A 251 28.92 5.01 11.24
N VAL A 252 28.85 3.91 12.00
CA VAL A 252 27.60 3.45 12.65
C VAL A 252 27.10 4.49 13.66
N ARG A 253 25.88 5.00 13.43
CA ARG A 253 25.23 6.01 14.28
C ARG A 253 24.04 5.43 15.03
N ARG A 254 23.66 6.06 16.14
CA ARG A 254 22.45 5.70 16.92
C ARG A 254 21.20 5.82 16.02
N GLY A 255 20.26 4.89 16.13
CA GLY A 255 19.02 4.94 15.32
C GLY A 255 18.14 6.18 15.56
N LYS A 256 18.37 6.97 16.61
CA LYS A 256 17.67 8.26 16.81
C LYS A 256 18.36 9.43 16.14
N ASP A 257 19.60 9.28 15.71
CA ASP A 257 20.34 10.31 14.98
C ASP A 257 19.71 10.50 13.59
N PRO A 258 19.30 11.72 13.19
CA PRO A 258 18.75 12.01 11.87
C PRO A 258 19.67 11.61 10.71
N ALA A 259 20.99 11.55 10.93
CA ALA A 259 21.97 11.18 9.94
C ALA A 259 22.30 9.67 9.96
N SER A 260 21.64 8.88 10.81
CA SER A 260 21.77 7.42 10.82
C SER A 260 20.96 6.78 9.70
N ARG A 261 21.56 5.79 9.01
CA ARG A 261 20.87 4.98 7.98
C ARG A 261 19.68 4.21 8.55
N THR A 262 19.71 3.89 9.84
CA THR A 262 18.63 3.17 10.53
C THR A 262 17.69 4.10 11.29
N ASN A 263 17.77 5.42 11.06
CA ASN A 263 16.76 6.35 11.56
C ASN A 263 15.39 6.04 10.99
N HIS A 264 14.33 6.25 11.80
CA HIS A 264 12.94 6.02 11.40
C HIS A 264 12.58 6.61 10.02
N PHE A 265 13.11 7.79 9.71
CA PHE A 265 12.89 8.48 8.43
C PHE A 265 13.81 7.99 7.29
N ASN A 266 14.91 7.32 7.60
CA ASN A 266 15.92 6.86 6.62
C ASN A 266 15.83 5.36 6.32
N VAL A 267 15.11 4.57 7.12
CA VAL A 267 14.94 3.11 6.92
C VAL A 267 14.42 2.78 5.52
N ALA A 268 13.50 3.60 4.98
CA ALA A 268 12.98 3.42 3.62
C ALA A 268 14.12 3.51 2.58
N ALA A 269 14.91 4.58 2.62
CA ALA A 269 16.05 4.77 1.73
C ALA A 269 17.09 3.63 1.86
N THR A 270 17.37 3.18 3.09
CA THR A 270 18.28 2.05 3.36
C THR A 270 17.80 0.76 2.68
N CYS A 271 16.51 0.46 2.78
CA CYS A 271 15.93 -0.70 2.11
C CYS A 271 15.93 -0.53 0.58
N LEU A 272 15.54 0.66 0.09
CA LEU A 272 15.43 0.97 -1.33
C LEU A 272 16.78 1.03 -2.05
N GLY A 273 17.89 1.24 -1.34
CA GLY A 273 19.24 1.10 -1.91
C GLY A 273 19.49 -0.25 -2.57
N CYS A 274 18.75 -1.29 -2.17
CA CYS A 274 18.72 -2.59 -2.84
C CYS A 274 17.37 -2.92 -3.49
N HIS A 275 16.25 -2.56 -2.86
CA HIS A 275 14.90 -2.99 -3.24
C HIS A 275 14.19 -2.09 -4.26
N SER A 276 14.86 -1.05 -4.77
CA SER A 276 14.35 -0.23 -5.90
C SER A 276 14.89 -0.68 -7.26
N ASP A 277 15.93 -1.52 -7.29
CA ASP A 277 16.59 -1.94 -8.54
C ASP A 277 15.86 -3.15 -9.15
N ALA A 278 14.97 -2.88 -10.11
CA ALA A 278 14.24 -3.90 -10.84
C ALA A 278 15.15 -4.95 -11.49
N ARG A 279 16.42 -4.63 -11.83
CA ARG A 279 17.37 -5.59 -12.42
C ARG A 279 17.77 -6.66 -11.41
N ARG A 280 17.89 -6.31 -10.11
CA ARG A 280 18.16 -7.27 -9.02
C ARG A 280 17.02 -8.27 -8.81
N PHE A 281 15.84 -7.96 -9.35
CA PHE A 281 14.64 -8.78 -9.21
C PHE A 281 14.03 -9.24 -10.55
N ALA A 282 14.69 -8.96 -11.68
CA ALA A 282 14.17 -9.29 -13.00
C ALA A 282 13.99 -10.82 -13.16
N GLY A 283 12.83 -11.24 -13.68
CA GLY A 283 12.52 -12.66 -13.89
C GLY A 283 12.05 -13.43 -12.64
N ARG A 284 11.64 -12.73 -11.57
CA ARG A 284 11.30 -13.36 -10.26
C ARG A 284 9.86 -13.05 -9.82
N PRO A 285 8.87 -13.82 -10.29
CA PRO A 285 7.47 -13.64 -9.91
C PRO A 285 7.28 -13.76 -8.39
N GLY A 286 6.66 -12.77 -7.75
CA GLY A 286 6.39 -12.77 -6.30
C GLY A 286 7.52 -12.19 -5.43
N GLU A 287 8.69 -11.92 -6.02
CA GLU A 287 9.75 -11.09 -5.42
C GLU A 287 9.72 -9.72 -6.11
N ASN A 288 8.53 -9.11 -6.17
CA ASN A 288 8.26 -7.87 -6.89
C ASN A 288 9.17 -6.74 -6.38
N GLY A 289 10.36 -6.61 -6.97
CA GLY A 289 11.39 -5.62 -6.62
C GLY A 289 11.02 -4.18 -6.94
N LEU A 290 9.74 -3.89 -7.12
CA LEU A 290 9.18 -2.56 -7.32
C LEU A 290 8.03 -2.27 -6.34
N ALA A 291 7.53 -3.26 -5.61
CA ALA A 291 6.53 -3.00 -4.57
C ALA A 291 7.09 -2.05 -3.48
N PRO A 292 8.35 -2.19 -3.03
CA PRO A 292 8.96 -1.20 -2.13
C PRO A 292 9.09 0.19 -2.76
N ALA A 293 9.36 0.30 -4.06
CA ALA A 293 9.49 1.61 -4.73
C ALA A 293 8.18 2.41 -4.71
N ASN A 294 7.03 1.74 -4.75
CA ASN A 294 5.74 2.42 -4.68
C ASN A 294 5.37 2.91 -3.26
N PHE A 295 6.13 2.48 -2.24
CA PHE A 295 5.86 2.85 -0.85
C PHE A 295 5.94 4.36 -0.62
N GLU A 296 6.91 5.04 -1.24
CA GLU A 296 7.11 6.50 -1.14
C GLU A 296 5.84 7.27 -1.59
N ASP A 297 5.10 6.71 -2.56
CA ASP A 297 3.85 7.24 -3.08
C ASP A 297 2.60 6.74 -2.34
N SER A 298 2.75 5.86 -1.36
CA SER A 298 1.65 5.47 -0.48
C SER A 298 1.31 6.60 0.51
N ILE A 299 0.16 6.52 1.18
CA ILE A 299 -0.16 7.46 2.25
C ILE A 299 0.83 7.36 3.42
N HIS A 300 1.39 6.18 3.71
CA HIS A 300 2.40 6.02 4.76
C HIS A 300 3.72 6.66 4.35
N GLY A 301 4.22 6.39 3.14
CA GLY A 301 5.45 7.00 2.63
C GLY A 301 5.36 8.52 2.55
N ARG A 302 4.26 9.07 2.00
CA ARG A 302 4.04 10.52 1.99
C ARG A 302 3.96 11.11 3.40
N ALA A 303 3.29 10.44 4.34
CA ALA A 303 3.21 10.91 5.72
C ALA A 303 4.58 10.92 6.40
N LEU A 304 5.40 9.89 6.17
CA LEU A 304 6.73 9.74 6.75
C LEU A 304 7.72 10.73 6.13
N GLU A 305 7.87 10.74 4.81
CA GLU A 305 8.94 11.44 4.10
C GLU A 305 8.59 12.88 3.74
N LYS A 306 7.35 13.14 3.31
CA LYS A 306 6.93 14.47 2.84
C LYS A 306 6.36 15.33 3.96
N ALA A 307 5.63 14.72 4.90
CA ALA A 307 5.02 15.42 6.03
C ALA A 307 5.84 15.31 7.34
N GLY A 308 6.90 14.50 7.38
CA GLY A 308 7.77 14.37 8.54
C GLY A 308 7.09 13.75 9.77
N LEU A 309 6.01 12.98 9.58
CA LEU A 309 5.25 12.41 10.68
C LEU A 309 5.93 11.13 11.16
N SER A 310 6.63 11.20 12.30
CA SER A 310 7.33 10.05 12.91
C SER A 310 6.39 8.91 13.36
N VAL A 311 5.09 9.17 13.44
CA VAL A 311 4.07 8.15 13.75
C VAL A 311 3.67 7.33 12.53
N ALA A 312 4.02 7.77 11.31
CA ALA A 312 3.80 7.00 10.10
C ALA A 312 4.74 5.79 10.09
N PRO A 313 4.25 4.59 9.69
CA PRO A 313 5.07 3.40 9.67
C PRO A 313 6.10 3.45 8.54
N ASN A 314 7.26 2.85 8.75
CA ASN A 314 8.27 2.56 7.74
C ASN A 314 8.29 1.05 7.40
N CYS A 315 9.28 0.61 6.62
CA CYS A 315 9.42 -0.78 6.20
C CYS A 315 9.54 -1.76 7.39
N ALA A 316 10.31 -1.41 8.42
CA ALA A 316 10.60 -2.26 9.57
C ALA A 316 9.39 -2.46 10.50
N ASP A 317 8.45 -1.49 10.55
CA ASP A 317 7.23 -1.61 11.35
C ASP A 317 6.33 -2.76 10.88
N CYS A 318 6.36 -3.04 9.57
CA CYS A 318 5.62 -4.13 8.93
C CYS A 318 6.47 -5.39 8.72
N HIS A 319 7.73 -5.27 8.33
CA HIS A 319 8.59 -6.39 7.94
C HIS A 319 9.59 -6.88 9.01
N HIS A 320 9.64 -6.22 10.17
CA HIS A 320 10.66 -6.40 11.22
C HIS A 320 12.07 -5.91 10.78
N PRO A 321 12.87 -5.27 11.65
CA PRO A 321 14.15 -4.68 11.25
C PRO A 321 15.28 -5.71 11.00
N HIS A 322 15.37 -6.77 11.83
CA HIS A 322 16.46 -7.76 11.75
C HIS A 322 15.99 -9.17 11.37
N ASP A 323 14.69 -9.47 11.42
CA ASP A 323 14.10 -10.79 11.12
C ASP A 323 13.11 -10.70 9.95
N VAL A 324 13.60 -10.19 8.81
CA VAL A 324 12.77 -10.05 7.60
C VAL A 324 12.50 -11.43 7.01
N ARG A 325 11.25 -11.88 7.11
CA ARG A 325 10.81 -13.20 6.64
C ARG A 325 9.95 -13.11 5.39
N ARG A 326 9.88 -14.20 4.62
CA ARG A 326 8.99 -14.30 3.45
C ARG A 326 7.53 -14.25 3.89
N ALA A 327 6.64 -13.69 3.08
CA ALA A 327 5.19 -13.68 3.36
C ALA A 327 4.55 -15.07 3.41
N SER A 328 5.24 -16.11 2.92
CA SER A 328 4.83 -17.51 3.04
C SER A 328 5.18 -18.16 4.38
N ASP A 329 6.05 -17.51 5.17
CA ASP A 329 6.47 -17.99 6.48
C ASP A 329 5.38 -17.66 7.52
N PRO A 330 4.82 -18.63 8.25
CA PRO A 330 3.78 -18.39 9.26
C PRO A 330 4.21 -17.44 10.37
N GLU A 331 5.50 -17.34 10.68
CA GLU A 331 6.01 -16.43 11.70
C GLU A 331 6.33 -15.03 11.15
N SER A 332 6.08 -14.79 9.86
CA SER A 332 6.25 -13.47 9.26
C SER A 332 5.11 -12.53 9.69
N PRO A 333 5.41 -11.29 10.11
CA PRO A 333 4.38 -10.28 10.36
C PRO A 333 3.56 -9.93 9.11
N VAL A 334 4.09 -10.20 7.92
CA VAL A 334 3.38 -10.02 6.64
C VAL A 334 2.79 -11.33 6.10
N HIS A 335 2.77 -12.39 6.90
CA HIS A 335 2.01 -13.59 6.57
C HIS A 335 0.52 -13.27 6.51
N ARG A 336 -0.23 -13.91 5.59
CA ARG A 336 -1.64 -13.57 5.35
C ARG A 336 -2.50 -13.56 6.62
N THR A 337 -2.29 -14.51 7.52
CA THR A 337 -3.02 -14.59 8.80
C THR A 337 -2.56 -13.57 9.84
N ALA A 338 -1.35 -13.02 9.70
CA ALA A 338 -0.78 -12.00 10.59
C ALA A 338 -1.03 -10.56 10.08
N ILE A 339 -1.38 -10.37 8.81
CA ILE A 339 -1.64 -9.04 8.23
C ILE A 339 -2.64 -8.22 9.08
N PRO A 340 -3.80 -8.75 9.52
CA PRO A 340 -4.73 -7.98 10.34
C PRO A 340 -4.11 -7.46 11.65
N SER A 341 -3.32 -8.29 12.36
CA SER A 341 -2.67 -7.85 13.60
C SER A 341 -1.52 -6.88 13.34
N THR A 342 -0.79 -7.03 12.24
CA THR A 342 0.27 -6.09 11.83
C THR A 342 -0.29 -4.70 11.54
N CYS A 343 -1.36 -4.59 10.75
CA CYS A 343 -2.04 -3.31 10.52
C CYS A 343 -2.68 -2.77 11.82
N GLY A 344 -3.21 -3.67 12.66
CA GLY A 344 -3.89 -3.34 13.90
C GLY A 344 -3.01 -2.75 15.00
N LYS A 345 -1.67 -2.86 14.90
CA LYS A 345 -0.75 -2.17 15.82
C LYS A 345 -0.99 -0.66 15.87
N CYS A 346 -1.39 -0.07 14.75
CA CYS A 346 -1.74 1.36 14.65
C CYS A 346 -3.24 1.56 14.37
N HIS A 347 -3.86 0.65 13.61
CA HIS A 347 -5.28 0.71 13.25
C HIS A 347 -6.17 -0.15 14.15
N GLU A 348 -5.94 -0.10 15.47
CA GLU A 348 -6.57 -0.98 16.46
C GLU A 348 -8.10 -0.99 16.37
N LYS A 349 -8.73 0.20 16.29
CA LYS A 349 -10.19 0.32 16.17
C LYS A 349 -10.72 -0.37 14.91
N ILE A 350 -9.98 -0.26 13.80
CA ILE A 350 -10.36 -0.88 12.52
C ILE A 350 -10.19 -2.40 12.61
N LEU A 351 -9.13 -2.90 13.26
CA LEU A 351 -8.96 -4.31 13.55
C LEU A 351 -10.13 -4.87 14.38
N GLY A 352 -10.59 -4.13 15.38
CA GLY A 352 -11.78 -4.50 16.16
C GLY A 352 -13.01 -4.67 15.27
N HIS A 353 -13.32 -3.68 14.44
CA HIS A 353 -14.44 -3.73 13.50
C HIS A 353 -14.32 -4.90 12.49
N TYR A 354 -13.13 -5.11 11.92
CA TYR A 354 -12.85 -6.20 10.98
C TYR A 354 -13.06 -7.58 11.61
N SER A 355 -12.59 -7.76 12.85
CA SER A 355 -12.66 -9.03 13.58
C SER A 355 -14.10 -9.44 13.91
N GLU A 356 -15.00 -8.47 14.11
CA GLU A 356 -16.44 -8.72 14.29
C GLU A 356 -17.15 -9.13 12.99
N GLY A 357 -16.65 -8.66 11.85
CA GLY A 357 -17.28 -8.85 10.55
C GLY A 357 -17.13 -10.25 9.96
N VAL A 358 -17.84 -10.51 8.86
CA VAL A 358 -17.84 -11.82 8.17
C VAL A 358 -16.45 -12.22 7.64
N HIS A 359 -15.63 -11.26 7.23
CA HIS A 359 -14.29 -11.54 6.72
C HIS A 359 -13.32 -11.93 7.84
N GLY A 360 -13.27 -11.14 8.93
CA GLY A 360 -12.42 -11.45 10.09
C GLY A 360 -12.83 -12.73 10.78
N THR A 361 -14.13 -12.97 10.97
CA THR A 361 -14.63 -14.23 11.54
C THR A 361 -14.34 -15.44 10.65
N ALA A 362 -14.39 -15.31 9.32
CA ALA A 362 -14.00 -16.38 8.40
C ALA A 362 -12.49 -16.66 8.45
N MET A 363 -11.66 -15.60 8.53
CA MET A 363 -10.21 -15.74 8.67
C MET A 363 -9.84 -16.44 10.00
N ALA A 364 -10.48 -16.05 11.11
CA ALA A 364 -10.29 -16.68 12.42
C ALA A 364 -10.69 -18.16 12.45
N LYS A 365 -11.65 -18.57 11.61
CA LYS A 365 -12.03 -19.98 11.41
C LYS A 365 -11.06 -20.76 10.51
N GLY A 366 -9.96 -20.15 10.08
CA GLY A 366 -8.95 -20.78 9.25
C GLY A 366 -9.32 -20.84 7.77
N ASN A 367 -10.21 -19.98 7.27
CA ASN A 367 -10.45 -19.89 5.83
C ASN A 367 -9.35 -19.06 5.15
N PRO A 368 -8.43 -19.67 4.39
CA PRO A 368 -7.31 -18.95 3.76
C PRO A 368 -7.76 -18.02 2.62
N LYS A 369 -9.00 -18.17 2.13
CA LYS A 369 -9.60 -17.32 1.10
C LYS A 369 -10.37 -16.14 1.68
N ALA A 370 -10.51 -16.04 3.00
CA ALA A 370 -11.13 -14.86 3.61
C ALA A 370 -10.23 -13.64 3.33
N PRO A 371 -10.80 -12.52 2.87
CA PRO A 371 -9.99 -11.35 2.57
C PRO A 371 -9.46 -10.70 3.85
N VAL A 372 -8.22 -10.23 3.79
CA VAL A 372 -7.53 -9.45 4.84
C VAL A 372 -7.33 -8.01 4.39
N CYS A 373 -6.77 -7.16 5.26
CA CYS A 373 -6.57 -5.73 4.98
C CYS A 373 -5.91 -5.48 3.62
N ALA A 374 -4.89 -6.29 3.29
CA ALA A 374 -4.11 -6.18 2.06
C ALA A 374 -4.86 -6.55 0.77
N ASP A 375 -6.01 -7.23 0.87
CA ASP A 375 -6.79 -7.67 -0.30
C ASP A 375 -7.68 -6.57 -0.87
N CYS A 376 -8.04 -5.57 -0.05
CA CYS A 376 -8.74 -4.37 -0.50
C CYS A 376 -7.80 -3.16 -0.56
N HIS A 377 -6.92 -2.99 0.43
CA HIS A 377 -5.94 -1.91 0.47
C HIS A 377 -4.54 -2.45 0.15
N SER A 378 -3.92 -2.04 -0.97
CA SER A 378 -2.53 -2.46 -1.26
C SER A 378 -1.58 -2.02 -0.14
N ALA A 379 -0.75 -2.93 0.38
CA ALA A 379 0.17 -2.63 1.49
C ALA A 379 1.26 -1.61 1.14
N HIS A 380 1.75 -1.64 -0.11
CA HIS A 380 2.81 -0.72 -0.58
C HIS A 380 2.30 0.40 -1.48
N GLU A 381 1.02 0.42 -1.82
CA GLU A 381 0.36 1.50 -2.60
C GLU A 381 -0.88 1.99 -1.87
N ILE A 382 -0.87 1.96 -0.54
CA ILE A 382 -2.05 2.33 0.25
C ILE A 382 -2.43 3.78 -0.05
N ARG A 383 -3.69 4.00 -0.44
CA ARG A 383 -4.19 5.31 -0.89
C ARG A 383 -4.98 5.98 0.23
N GLN A 384 -5.12 7.30 0.15
CA GLN A 384 -6.04 8.03 1.02
C GLN A 384 -7.49 7.65 0.71
N VAL A 385 -8.26 7.36 1.77
CA VAL A 385 -9.60 6.77 1.65
C VAL A 385 -10.73 7.79 1.45
N ASP A 386 -10.46 9.05 1.74
CA ASP A 386 -11.37 10.18 1.56
C ASP A 386 -11.34 10.76 0.14
N ALA A 387 -10.24 10.51 -0.60
CA ALA A 387 -10.08 10.90 -1.99
C ALA A 387 -11.18 10.29 -2.89
N ALA A 388 -11.75 11.10 -3.78
CA ALA A 388 -12.80 10.67 -4.72
C ALA A 388 -12.38 9.43 -5.54
N ALA A 389 -11.12 9.40 -5.98
CA ALA A 389 -10.58 8.29 -6.75
C ALA A 389 -10.51 6.97 -5.97
N TRP A 390 -10.36 7.00 -4.64
CA TRP A 390 -10.47 5.81 -3.81
C TRP A 390 -11.93 5.38 -3.63
N LYS A 391 -12.80 6.34 -3.29
CA LYS A 391 -14.23 6.09 -3.07
C LYS A 391 -14.86 5.34 -4.25
N VAL A 392 -14.58 5.77 -5.48
CA VAL A 392 -15.06 5.08 -6.68
C VAL A 392 -14.41 3.70 -6.88
N SER A 393 -13.11 3.54 -6.57
CA SER A 393 -12.42 2.26 -6.74
C SER A 393 -12.88 1.17 -5.78
N VAL A 394 -13.48 1.51 -4.63
CA VAL A 394 -14.02 0.53 -3.66
C VAL A 394 -14.94 -0.50 -4.34
N VAL A 395 -15.76 -0.06 -5.30
CA VAL A 395 -16.66 -0.94 -6.06
C VAL A 395 -15.90 -2.08 -6.75
N ARG A 396 -14.72 -1.77 -7.30
CA ARG A 396 -13.85 -2.76 -7.93
C ARG A 396 -13.21 -3.68 -6.91
N GLU A 397 -12.73 -3.14 -5.78
CA GLU A 397 -12.05 -3.93 -4.75
C GLU A 397 -12.99 -5.03 -4.18
N CYS A 398 -14.24 -4.69 -3.86
CA CYS A 398 -15.24 -5.69 -3.46
C CYS A 398 -15.56 -6.67 -4.61
N GLY A 399 -15.64 -6.16 -5.84
CA GLY A 399 -16.00 -6.93 -7.02
C GLY A 399 -14.97 -7.95 -7.48
N THR A 400 -13.73 -7.90 -6.99
CA THR A 400 -12.71 -8.94 -7.24
C THR A 400 -13.13 -10.32 -6.73
N CYS A 401 -13.92 -10.36 -5.66
CA CYS A 401 -14.44 -11.59 -5.06
C CYS A 401 -15.97 -11.70 -5.21
N HIS A 402 -16.68 -10.57 -5.22
CA HIS A 402 -18.15 -10.51 -5.31
C HIS A 402 -18.64 -10.19 -6.72
N GLU A 403 -18.19 -10.95 -7.73
CA GLU A 403 -18.48 -10.69 -9.14
C GLU A 403 -19.98 -10.64 -9.46
N ALA A 404 -20.76 -11.57 -8.89
CA ALA A 404 -22.21 -11.62 -9.10
C ALA A 404 -22.91 -10.36 -8.56
N SER A 405 -22.52 -9.89 -7.37
CA SER A 405 -23.06 -8.67 -6.77
C SER A 405 -22.58 -7.42 -7.51
N LEU A 406 -21.34 -7.41 -8.00
CA LEU A 406 -20.81 -6.32 -8.82
C LEU A 406 -21.60 -6.18 -10.13
N SER A 407 -21.92 -7.30 -10.77
CA SER A 407 -22.72 -7.33 -12.00
C SER A 407 -24.09 -6.67 -11.80
N THR A 408 -24.83 -7.06 -10.76
CA THR A 408 -26.17 -6.50 -10.52
C THR A 408 -26.11 -5.07 -10.00
N TYR A 409 -25.11 -4.72 -9.18
CA TYR A 409 -24.89 -3.35 -8.73
C TYR A 409 -24.64 -2.39 -9.90
N ARG A 410 -23.85 -2.81 -10.90
CA ARG A 410 -23.56 -1.99 -12.09
C ARG A 410 -24.78 -1.66 -12.94
N ASP A 411 -25.83 -2.49 -12.88
CA ASP A 411 -27.08 -2.23 -13.57
C ASP A 411 -27.95 -1.18 -12.84
N THR A 412 -27.62 -0.82 -11.59
CA THR A 412 -28.34 0.22 -10.83
C THR A 412 -27.91 1.63 -11.18
N TYR A 413 -28.72 2.62 -10.80
CA TYR A 413 -28.35 4.03 -10.92
C TYR A 413 -27.03 4.35 -10.18
N HIS A 414 -26.85 3.84 -8.96
CA HIS A 414 -25.61 4.03 -8.20
C HIS A 414 -24.40 3.44 -8.93
N GLY A 415 -24.54 2.24 -9.50
CA GLY A 415 -23.51 1.60 -10.30
C GLY A 415 -23.15 2.35 -11.58
N GLN A 416 -24.15 2.86 -12.30
CA GLN A 416 -23.93 3.64 -13.53
C GLN A 416 -23.25 4.97 -13.24
N VAL A 417 -23.66 5.68 -12.19
CA VAL A 417 -23.08 6.98 -11.82
C VAL A 417 -21.66 6.84 -11.27
N THR A 418 -21.38 5.80 -10.48
CA THR A 418 -20.01 5.48 -10.07
C THR A 418 -19.11 5.10 -11.25
N ALA A 419 -19.64 4.41 -12.27
CA ALA A 419 -18.90 4.09 -13.49
C ALA A 419 -18.51 5.34 -14.32
N LEU A 420 -19.27 6.43 -14.18
CA LEU A 420 -18.95 7.75 -14.76
C LEU A 420 -17.93 8.55 -13.92
N GLY A 421 -17.44 8.01 -12.80
CA GLY A 421 -16.41 8.62 -11.95
C GLY A 421 -16.94 9.53 -10.84
N TYR A 422 -18.25 9.62 -10.64
CA TYR A 422 -18.81 10.40 -9.55
C TYR A 422 -18.63 9.69 -8.21
N ALA A 423 -18.07 10.40 -7.22
CA ALA A 423 -17.80 9.86 -5.88
C ALA A 423 -18.89 10.17 -4.83
N ARG A 424 -19.84 11.07 -5.15
CA ARG A 424 -20.96 11.44 -4.25
C ARG A 424 -22.20 10.60 -4.57
N VAL A 425 -22.04 9.29 -4.49
CA VAL A 425 -23.09 8.30 -4.74
C VAL A 425 -22.72 7.04 -3.96
N ALA A 426 -23.73 6.28 -3.52
CA ALA A 426 -23.50 5.11 -2.67
C ALA A 426 -22.72 4.01 -3.43
N THR A 427 -21.68 3.49 -2.79
CA THR A 427 -20.88 2.35 -3.22
C THR A 427 -21.24 1.11 -2.38
N CYS A 428 -20.54 0.00 -2.61
CA CYS A 428 -20.70 -1.22 -1.81
C CYS A 428 -20.56 -0.95 -0.30
N ALA A 429 -19.55 -0.17 0.10
CA ALA A 429 -19.23 0.11 1.49
C ALA A 429 -20.22 1.08 2.16
N ASP A 430 -20.85 1.98 1.40
CA ASP A 430 -21.85 2.92 1.95
C ASP A 430 -23.12 2.18 2.42
N CYS A 431 -23.43 1.07 1.75
CA CYS A 431 -24.54 0.18 2.10
C CYS A 431 -24.11 -0.88 3.14
N HIS A 432 -22.99 -1.58 2.92
CA HIS A 432 -22.58 -2.75 3.70
C HIS A 432 -21.64 -2.48 4.88
N ASP A 433 -21.21 -1.22 5.09
CA ASP A 433 -20.05 -0.83 5.92
C ASP A 433 -18.71 -1.22 5.24
N SER A 434 -17.60 -0.59 5.63
CA SER A 434 -16.28 -0.82 5.00
C SER A 434 -15.47 -1.90 5.71
N HIS A 435 -15.51 -1.89 7.05
CA HIS A 435 -14.71 -2.80 7.87
C HIS A 435 -15.58 -3.65 8.81
N ARG A 436 -16.82 -3.23 9.08
CA ARG A 436 -17.75 -3.92 9.98
C ARG A 436 -18.91 -4.56 9.21
N ILE A 437 -18.56 -5.48 8.31
CA ILE A 437 -19.50 -6.08 7.37
C ILE A 437 -20.19 -7.29 8.00
N PHE A 438 -21.52 -7.25 8.10
CA PHE A 438 -22.33 -8.34 8.64
C PHE A 438 -23.28 -8.94 7.59
N PRO A 439 -23.71 -10.20 7.73
CA PRO A 439 -24.72 -10.79 6.86
C PRO A 439 -26.04 -10.00 6.92
N GLU A 440 -26.83 -10.02 5.85
CA GLU A 440 -28.12 -9.29 5.78
C GLU A 440 -29.05 -9.61 6.95
N LYS A 441 -29.08 -10.88 7.39
CA LYS A 441 -29.94 -11.33 8.49
C LYS A 441 -29.46 -10.94 9.89
N ASP A 442 -28.25 -10.42 10.02
CA ASP A 442 -27.74 -9.96 11.31
C ASP A 442 -28.32 -8.56 11.59
N PRO A 443 -29.00 -8.34 12.73
CA PRO A 443 -29.59 -7.04 13.07
C PRO A 443 -28.56 -5.91 13.18
N ARG A 444 -27.27 -6.23 13.37
CA ARG A 444 -26.19 -5.22 13.38
C ARG A 444 -25.86 -4.74 11.97
N SER A 445 -26.22 -5.48 10.92
CA SER A 445 -25.93 -5.15 9.53
C SER A 445 -26.64 -3.86 9.10
N ALA A 446 -25.91 -3.00 8.41
CA ALA A 446 -26.47 -1.77 7.82
C ALA A 446 -27.53 -2.04 6.75
N VAL A 447 -27.54 -3.25 6.17
CA VAL A 447 -28.53 -3.68 5.15
C VAL A 447 -29.62 -4.61 5.70
N SER A 448 -29.64 -4.84 7.01
CA SER A 448 -30.72 -5.60 7.68
C SER A 448 -32.08 -4.94 7.46
N ALA A 449 -33.16 -5.73 7.58
CA ALA A 449 -34.52 -5.23 7.35
C ALA A 449 -34.84 -4.02 8.24
N GLU A 450 -34.34 -4.01 9.47
CA GLU A 450 -34.57 -2.98 10.47
C GLU A 450 -33.74 -1.71 10.22
N ARG A 451 -32.51 -1.84 9.71
CA ARG A 451 -31.57 -0.71 9.57
C ARG A 451 -31.45 -0.16 8.15
N ARG A 452 -31.95 -0.87 7.14
CA ARG A 452 -31.85 -0.46 5.73
C ARG A 452 -32.39 0.94 5.47
N LEU A 453 -33.52 1.30 6.10
CA LEU A 453 -34.10 2.64 5.95
C LEU A 453 -33.16 3.74 6.51
N GLU A 454 -32.53 3.49 7.67
CA GLU A 454 -31.52 4.38 8.24
C GLU A 454 -30.33 4.56 7.29
N THR A 455 -29.87 3.45 6.67
CA THR A 455 -28.79 3.47 5.69
C THR A 455 -29.13 4.30 4.46
N CYS A 456 -30.33 4.14 3.89
CA CYS A 456 -30.78 4.97 2.76
C CYS A 456 -30.85 6.45 3.14
N ARG A 457 -31.31 6.76 4.37
CA ARG A 457 -31.50 8.14 4.86
C ARG A 457 -30.21 8.92 5.06
N LYS A 458 -29.04 8.28 5.07
CA LYS A 458 -27.74 8.96 5.04
C LYS A 458 -27.60 9.91 3.84
N CYS A 459 -28.21 9.55 2.70
CA CYS A 459 -28.20 10.36 1.48
C CYS A 459 -29.61 10.76 1.01
N HIS A 460 -30.65 10.04 1.43
CA HIS A 460 -32.05 10.32 1.08
C HIS A 460 -32.88 10.65 2.34
N PRO A 461 -32.78 11.86 2.92
CA PRO A 461 -33.41 12.20 4.20
C PRO A 461 -34.94 11.95 4.22
N SER A 462 -35.60 12.18 3.08
CA SER A 462 -37.05 12.00 2.92
C SER A 462 -37.48 10.57 2.57
N ALA A 463 -36.56 9.59 2.61
CA ALA A 463 -36.89 8.20 2.29
C ALA A 463 -37.93 7.62 3.26
N THR A 464 -38.91 6.92 2.70
CA THR A 464 -39.97 6.21 3.44
C THR A 464 -39.68 4.71 3.52
N ALA A 465 -40.45 3.96 4.33
CA ALA A 465 -40.30 2.51 4.41
C ALA A 465 -40.46 1.81 3.04
N GLY A 466 -41.34 2.32 2.18
CA GLY A 466 -41.50 1.81 0.81
C GLY A 466 -40.27 2.06 -0.06
N PHE A 467 -39.59 3.21 0.12
CA PHE A 467 -38.34 3.50 -0.60
C PHE A 467 -37.25 2.47 -0.28
N ALA A 468 -37.15 2.04 0.98
CA ALA A 468 -36.17 1.04 1.40
C ALA A 468 -36.47 -0.40 0.91
N GLN A 469 -37.60 -0.62 0.22
CA GLN A 469 -37.89 -1.90 -0.44
C GLN A 469 -37.18 -2.06 -1.79
N TYR A 470 -36.53 -1.00 -2.29
CA TYR A 470 -35.66 -1.08 -3.46
C TYR A 470 -34.60 -2.17 -3.30
N ASP A 471 -34.47 -3.07 -4.27
CA ASP A 471 -33.45 -4.14 -4.30
C ASP A 471 -32.23 -3.66 -5.11
N PRO A 472 -31.10 -3.30 -4.45
CA PRO A 472 -29.91 -2.80 -5.14
C PRO A 472 -29.14 -3.90 -5.89
N HIS A 473 -29.54 -5.16 -5.74
CA HIS A 473 -28.93 -6.29 -6.42
C HIS A 473 -29.93 -7.05 -7.29
N ALA A 474 -31.02 -6.41 -7.71
CA ALA A 474 -32.05 -7.03 -8.55
C ALA A 474 -31.43 -7.62 -9.83
N ASP A 475 -31.70 -8.91 -10.08
CA ASP A 475 -31.21 -9.63 -11.25
C ASP A 475 -32.38 -10.11 -12.13
N PRO A 476 -32.58 -9.52 -13.32
CA PRO A 476 -33.61 -9.97 -14.27
C PRO A 476 -33.29 -11.31 -14.94
N LYS A 477 -32.03 -11.79 -14.88
CA LYS A 477 -31.62 -13.08 -15.45
C LYS A 477 -31.96 -14.24 -14.50
N ASN A 478 -32.07 -13.97 -13.20
CA ASN A 478 -32.40 -14.98 -12.20
C ASN A 478 -33.92 -15.09 -11.96
N ARG A 479 -34.58 -15.94 -12.77
CA ARG A 479 -36.01 -16.25 -12.63
C ARG A 479 -36.43 -16.79 -11.26
N ARG A 480 -35.53 -17.46 -10.54
CA ARG A 480 -35.85 -18.04 -9.23
C ARG A 480 -35.93 -16.99 -8.13
N ARG A 481 -35.03 -15.99 -8.17
CA ARG A 481 -35.02 -14.90 -7.18
C ARG A 481 -36.04 -13.81 -7.55
N ASN A 482 -36.10 -13.42 -8.82
CA ASN A 482 -36.92 -12.31 -9.29
C ASN A 482 -37.81 -12.72 -10.48
N PRO A 483 -38.85 -13.55 -10.26
CA PRO A 483 -39.68 -14.09 -11.34
C PRO A 483 -40.40 -12.99 -12.13
N VAL A 484 -41.00 -12.02 -11.44
CA VAL A 484 -41.72 -10.89 -12.07
C VAL A 484 -40.77 -10.02 -12.88
N LEU A 485 -39.62 -9.63 -12.31
CA LEU A 485 -38.62 -8.82 -13.01
C LEU A 485 -38.08 -9.52 -14.25
N SER A 486 -37.83 -10.83 -14.15
CA SER A 486 -37.33 -11.61 -15.29
C SER A 486 -38.36 -11.70 -16.42
N PHE A 487 -39.63 -11.92 -16.08
CA PHE A 487 -40.72 -11.91 -17.05
C PHE A 487 -40.86 -10.54 -17.71
N THR A 488 -40.96 -9.47 -16.92
CA THR A 488 -41.12 -8.10 -17.44
C THR A 488 -39.93 -7.69 -18.30
N SER A 489 -38.69 -8.02 -17.90
CA SER A 489 -37.49 -7.74 -18.70
C SER A 489 -37.51 -8.49 -20.03
N GLN A 490 -37.89 -9.77 -20.04
CA GLN A 490 -37.99 -10.54 -21.27
C GLN A 490 -39.10 -9.98 -22.19
N PHE A 491 -40.26 -9.65 -21.62
CA PHE A 491 -41.36 -9.03 -22.35
C PHE A 491 -40.93 -7.70 -22.99
N MET A 492 -40.28 -6.80 -22.24
CA MET A 492 -39.82 -5.51 -22.77
C MET A 492 -38.76 -5.67 -23.87
N LYS A 493 -37.83 -6.63 -23.73
CA LYS A 493 -36.85 -6.94 -24.80
C LYS A 493 -37.53 -7.45 -26.06
N LEU A 494 -38.52 -8.32 -25.92
CA LEU A 494 -39.29 -8.84 -27.06
C LEU A 494 -40.11 -7.73 -27.72
N LEU A 495 -40.78 -6.89 -26.94
CA LEU A 495 -41.52 -5.74 -27.43
C LEU A 495 -40.61 -4.78 -28.20
N LEU A 496 -39.45 -4.44 -27.63
CA LEU A 496 -38.47 -3.56 -28.26
C LEU A 496 -37.95 -4.14 -29.57
N GLY A 497 -37.57 -5.43 -29.57
CA GLY A 497 -37.13 -6.14 -30.75
C GLY A 497 -38.21 -6.19 -31.84
N PHE A 498 -39.46 -6.42 -31.46
CA PHE A 498 -40.60 -6.41 -32.36
C PHE A 498 -40.83 -5.03 -32.98
N VAL A 499 -40.85 -3.96 -32.17
CA VAL A 499 -41.04 -2.59 -32.65
C VAL A 499 -39.94 -2.21 -33.65
N PHE A 500 -38.67 -2.43 -33.31
CA PHE A 500 -37.57 -2.14 -34.23
C PHE A 500 -37.60 -2.98 -35.50
N ALA A 501 -37.94 -4.27 -35.40
CA ALA A 501 -38.05 -5.14 -36.57
C ALA A 501 -39.21 -4.69 -37.48
N PHE A 502 -40.39 -4.43 -36.92
CA PHE A 502 -41.57 -4.03 -37.68
C PHE A 502 -41.35 -2.69 -38.39
N PHE A 503 -40.95 -1.64 -37.65
CA PHE A 503 -40.71 -0.32 -38.25
C PHE A 503 -39.48 -0.32 -39.14
N GLY A 504 -38.42 -1.06 -38.79
CA GLY A 504 -37.24 -1.22 -39.63
C GLY A 504 -37.57 -1.85 -40.98
N VAL A 505 -38.34 -2.95 -40.99
CA VAL A 505 -38.82 -3.60 -42.22
C VAL A 505 -39.75 -2.66 -43.01
N HIS A 506 -40.68 -1.98 -42.33
CA HIS A 506 -41.56 -1.00 -42.97
C HIS A 506 -40.75 0.10 -43.69
N THR A 507 -39.76 0.70 -43.02
CA THR A 507 -38.90 1.72 -43.60
C THR A 507 -38.04 1.16 -44.75
N LEU A 508 -37.48 -0.04 -44.60
CA LEU A 508 -36.71 -0.71 -45.66
C LEU A 508 -37.55 -0.99 -46.91
N LEU A 509 -38.81 -1.40 -46.75
CA LEU A 509 -39.73 -1.63 -47.88
C LEU A 509 -40.20 -0.30 -48.51
N TRP A 510 -40.33 0.76 -47.71
CA TRP A 510 -40.73 2.08 -48.18
C TRP A 510 -39.60 2.83 -48.92
N LEU A 511 -38.33 2.59 -48.56
CA LEU A 511 -37.17 3.26 -49.13
C LEU A 511 -37.07 3.15 -50.67
N PRO A 512 -37.13 1.95 -51.29
CA PRO A 512 -37.13 1.80 -52.75
C PRO A 512 -38.29 2.54 -53.42
N ARG A 513 -39.50 2.41 -52.84
CA ARG A 513 -40.70 3.09 -53.36
C ARG A 513 -40.53 4.61 -53.32
N SER A 514 -40.03 5.15 -52.22
CA SER A 514 -39.75 6.58 -52.08
C SER A 514 -38.64 7.07 -53.02
N ALA A 515 -37.63 6.23 -53.32
CA ALA A 515 -36.56 6.55 -54.25
C ALA A 515 -37.08 6.59 -55.70
N VAL A 516 -37.92 5.63 -56.08
CA VAL A 516 -38.62 5.62 -57.38
C VAL A 516 -39.48 6.86 -57.53
N GLU A 517 -40.25 7.21 -56.51
CA GLU A 517 -41.13 8.38 -56.57
C GLU A 517 -40.35 9.70 -56.64
N ARG A 518 -39.24 9.83 -55.89
CA ARG A 518 -38.34 10.97 -56.02
C ARG A 518 -37.71 11.08 -57.41
N ARG A 519 -37.28 9.97 -58.01
CA ARG A 519 -36.78 9.94 -59.39
C ARG A 519 -37.86 10.37 -60.38
N ARG A 520 -39.11 9.91 -60.20
CA ARG A 520 -40.27 10.32 -61.02
C ARG A 520 -40.58 11.81 -60.86
N MET A 521 -40.59 12.34 -59.65
CA MET A 521 -40.81 13.78 -59.41
C MET A 521 -39.68 14.65 -59.98
N ALA A 522 -38.42 14.22 -59.87
CA ALA A 522 -37.29 14.90 -60.48
C ALA A 522 -37.39 14.92 -62.01
N ALA A 523 -37.81 13.81 -62.63
CA ALA A 523 -38.06 13.75 -64.08
C ALA A 523 -39.20 14.70 -64.50
N ARG A 524 -40.31 14.75 -63.74
CA ARG A 524 -41.42 15.68 -64.00
C ARG A 524 -41.00 17.15 -63.89
N ARG A 525 -40.15 17.50 -62.93
CA ARG A 525 -39.60 18.86 -62.79
C ARG A 525 -38.65 19.24 -63.92
N ARG A 526 -37.87 18.30 -64.46
CA ARG A 526 -36.98 18.54 -65.61
C ARG A 526 -37.72 18.66 -66.94
N GLY A 527 -38.90 18.04 -67.05
CA GLY A 527 -39.77 18.13 -68.23
C GLY A 527 -40.85 19.22 -68.14
N ALA A 528 -40.92 19.96 -67.02
CA ALA A 528 -41.84 21.08 -66.90
C ALA A 528 -41.25 22.31 -67.60
N PRO A 529 -41.98 22.99 -68.51
CA PRO A 529 -41.52 24.25 -69.08
C PRO A 529 -41.34 25.30 -67.96
N PRO A 530 -40.43 26.28 -68.11
CA PRO A 530 -40.25 27.33 -67.11
C PRO A 530 -41.60 27.99 -66.85
N SER A 531 -41.99 28.05 -65.58
CA SER A 531 -43.20 28.74 -65.17
C SER A 531 -43.13 30.18 -65.67
N ALA A 532 -44.12 30.59 -66.46
CA ALA A 532 -44.30 31.99 -66.84
C ALA A 532 -44.26 32.87 -65.58
N PRO A 533 -43.66 34.08 -65.65
CA PRO A 533 -43.66 34.99 -64.51
C PRO A 533 -45.10 35.17 -64.03
N GLY A 534 -45.33 34.87 -62.74
CA GLY A 534 -46.63 35.09 -62.13
C GLY A 534 -47.02 36.57 -62.23
N PRO A 535 -48.33 36.90 -62.26
CA PRO A 535 -48.76 38.29 -62.27
C PRO A 535 -48.12 39.02 -61.09
N GLU A 536 -47.56 40.20 -61.36
CA GLU A 536 -47.03 41.10 -60.33
C GLU A 536 -48.03 41.19 -59.18
N ALA A 537 -47.56 40.90 -57.97
CA ALA A 537 -48.34 41.11 -56.77
C ALA A 537 -48.78 42.58 -56.75
N PRO A 538 -50.08 42.89 -56.51
CA PRO A 538 -50.49 44.27 -56.36
C PRO A 538 -49.68 44.88 -55.21
N ARG A 539 -49.02 46.01 -55.48
CA ARG A 539 -48.42 46.86 -54.45
C ARG A 539 -49.50 47.09 -53.39
N LYS A 540 -49.24 46.62 -52.19
CA LYS A 540 -49.94 47.12 -51.00
C LYS A 540 -49.58 48.60 -50.86
N GLU A 541 -50.48 49.47 -51.30
CA GLU A 541 -50.65 50.77 -50.65
C GLU A 541 -51.33 50.53 -49.32
N GLU A 542 -50.60 50.81 -48.23
CA GLU A 542 -51.11 51.10 -46.89
C GLU A 542 -49.88 51.57 -46.10
N GLY A 543 -49.73 52.84 -45.69
CA GLY A 543 -50.74 53.87 -45.49
C GLY A 543 -51.32 53.86 -44.07
N ARG A 544 -50.42 53.88 -43.07
CA ARG A 544 -50.61 54.21 -41.64
C ARG A 544 -51.39 53.25 -40.74
#